data_AF-A0A965CFX2-F1
#
_entry.id   AF-A0A965CFX2-F1
#
_cell.length_a   1.000
_cell.length_b   1.000
_cell.length_c   1.000
_cell.angle_alpha   90.00
_cell.angle_beta   90.00
_cell.angle_gamma   90.00
#
_symmetry.space_group_name_H-M   'P 1'
#
loop_
_entity.id
_entity.type
_entity.pdbx_description
1 polymer ?
#
loop_
_entity_poly.entity_id
_entity_poly.type
_entity_poly.pdbx_seq_one_letter_code
_entity_poly.pdbx_strand_id
1 'polypeptide(L)' 'MALDTKFRPTRFDDVIGQDASVKVLRQFVRSGTGFHQSYVFCGFHGSGKCVTGDT' A
#
# COMPACT_ATOMS: atom_id res chain seq x y z
N MET A 1 4.24 -13.68 17.62
CA MET A 1 4.22 -12.95 16.33
C MET A 1 5.43 -13.37 15.53
N ALA A 2 5.25 -13.68 14.25
CA ALA A 2 6.37 -13.98 13.36
C ALA A 2 7.07 -12.67 12.93
N LEU A 3 8.32 -12.77 12.47
CA LEU A 3 9.13 -11.60 12.12
C LEU A 3 8.53 -10.81 10.95
N ASP A 4 7.90 -11.50 10.00
CA ASP A 4 7.19 -10.90 8.86
C ASP A 4 6.06 -9.97 9.29
N THR A 5 5.38 -10.28 10.39
CA THR A 5 4.26 -9.48 10.89
C THR A 5 4.79 -8.30 11.72
N LYS A 6 5.91 -8.50 12.43
CA LYS A 6 6.56 -7.47 13.24
C LYS A 6 7.11 -6.32 12.40
N PHE A 7 7.67 -6.62 11.23
CA PHE A 7 8.28 -5.63 10.33
C PHE A 7 7.40 -5.32 9.12
N ARG A 8 6.11 -5.68 9.17
CA ARG A 8 5.17 -5.32 8.11
C ARG A 8 5.02 -3.79 8.10
N PRO A 9 5.27 -3.12 6.96
CA PRO A 9 5.10 -1.68 6.86
C PRO A 9 3.67 -1.27 7.19
N THR A 10 3.52 -0.16 7.92
CA THR A 10 2.22 0.42 8.29
C THR A 10 1.99 1.78 7.64
N ARG A 11 3.05 2.38 7.08
CA ARG A 11 3.01 3.67 6.41
C ARG A 11 3.38 3.53 4.95
N PHE A 12 2.86 4.44 4.13
CA PHE A 12 3.20 4.45 2.70
C PHE A 12 4.69 4.73 2.45
N ASP A 13 5.35 5.49 3.34
CA ASP A 13 6.78 5.80 3.22
C ASP A 13 7.69 4.60 3.54
N ASP A 14 7.17 3.57 4.22
CA ASP A 14 7.93 2.36 4.56
C ASP A 14 7.87 1.29 3.45
N VAL A 15 7.09 1.53 2.38
CA VAL A 15 6.94 0.60 1.26
C VAL A 15 8.09 0.78 0.28
N ILE A 16 8.90 -0.26 0.13
CA ILE A 16 10.09 -0.25 -0.74
C ILE A 16 9.73 -0.75 -2.14
N GLY A 17 10.07 0.01 -3.18
CA GLY A 17 10.04 -0.41 -4.59
C GLY A 17 8.70 -0.28 -5.33
N GLN A 18 7.66 0.27 -4.68
CA GLN A 18 6.32 0.49 -5.28
C GLN A 18 5.98 1.98 -5.40
N ASP A 19 6.97 2.82 -5.74
CA ASP A 19 6.88 4.29 -5.69
C ASP A 19 5.71 4.86 -6.52
N ALA A 20 5.49 4.33 -7.73
CA ALA A 20 4.41 4.79 -8.60
C ALA A 20 3.03 4.50 -7.99
N SER A 21 2.83 3.28 -7.48
CA SER A 21 1.59 2.86 -6.83
C SER A 21 1.33 3.68 -5.56
N VAL A 22 2.35 3.85 -4.73
CA VAL A 22 2.29 4.66 -3.51
C VAL A 22 1.95 6.11 -3.82
N LYS A 23 2.55 6.70 -4.87
CA LYS A 23 2.25 8.07 -5.29
C LYS A 23 0.79 8.26 -5.70
N VAL A 24 0.25 7.32 -6.49
CA VAL A 24 -1.15 7.36 -6.93
C VAL A 24 -2.11 7.20 -5.75
N LEU A 25 -1.87 6.20 -4.89
CA LEU A 25 -2.70 5.97 -3.70
C LEU A 25 -2.65 7.17 -2.74
N ARG A 26 -1.48 7.76 -2.53
CA ARG A 26 -1.33 8.97 -1.71
C ARG A 26 -2.13 10.13 -2.29
N GLN A 27 -2.14 10.28 -3.62
CA GLN A 27 -2.93 11.31 -4.26
C GLN A 27 -4.43 11.08 -4.05
N PHE A 28 -4.92 9.85 -4.22
CA PHE A 28 -6.32 9.48 -3.99
C PHE A 28 -6.78 9.78 -2.56
N VAL A 29 -5.97 9.43 -1.55
CA VAL A 29 -6.25 9.78 -0.15
C VAL A 29 -6.31 11.31 0.03
N ARG A 30 -5.34 12.05 -0.54
CA ARG A 30 -5.28 13.52 -0.41
C ARG A 30 -6.43 14.23 -1.13
N SER A 31 -6.86 13.75 -2.28
CA SER A 31 -7.97 14.34 -3.05
C SER A 31 -9.34 13.90 -2.57
N GLY A 32 -9.42 12.92 -1.66
CA GLY A 32 -10.68 12.32 -1.22
C GLY A 32 -11.40 11.57 -2.35
N THR A 33 -10.70 11.22 -3.43
CA THR A 33 -11.25 10.53 -4.60
C THR A 33 -10.69 9.10 -4.68
N GLY A 34 -11.44 8.17 -5.28
CA GLY A 34 -11.01 6.76 -5.42
C GLY A 34 -11.68 5.77 -4.46
N PHE A 35 -12.42 6.24 -3.45
CA PHE A 35 -13.23 5.36 -2.57
C PHE A 35 -14.39 4.66 -3.29
N HIS A 36 -14.78 5.13 -4.48
CA HIS A 36 -15.83 4.55 -5.32
C HIS A 36 -15.28 3.64 -6.44
N GLN A 37 -13.96 3.38 -6.45
CA GLN A 37 -13.32 2.51 -7.43
C GLN A 37 -12.84 1.21 -6.78
N SER A 38 -12.95 0.12 -7.53
CA SER A 38 -12.31 -1.15 -7.18
C SER A 38 -10.93 -1.22 -7.81
N TYR A 39 -9.91 -1.51 -7.01
CA TYR A 39 -8.53 -1.67 -7.47
C TYR A 39 -8.10 -3.13 -7.35
N VAL A 40 -7.48 -3.65 -8.41
CA VAL A 40 -6.89 -4.99 -8.42
C VAL A 40 -5.38 -4.87 -8.45
N PHE A 41 -4.71 -5.32 -7.39
CA PHE A 41 -3.26 -5.38 -7.32
C PHE A 41 -2.77 -6.80 -7.65
N CYS A 42 -2.12 -6.95 -8.81
CA CYS A 42 -1.51 -8.22 -9.22
C CYS A 42 0.01 -8.17 -9.04
N GLY A 43 0.60 -9.28 -8.58
CA GLY A 43 2.04 -9.41 -8.35
C GLY A 43 2.39 -10.66 -7.55
N PHE A 44 3.70 -10.96 -7.48
CA PHE A 44 4.24 -12.11 -6.75
C PHE A 44 3.87 -12.12 -5.26
N HIS A 45 3.98 -13.28 -4.61
CA HIS A 45 3.75 -13.38 -3.17
C HIS A 45 4.75 -12.50 -2.40
N GLY A 46 4.28 -11.86 -1.32
CA GLY A 46 5.14 -10.99 -0.50
C GLY A 46 5.54 -9.64 -1.14
N SER A 47 4.99 -9.27 -2.31
CA SER A 47 5.35 -8.03 -3.01
C SER A 47 4.75 -6.73 -2.42
N GLY A 48 4.12 -6.80 -1.25
CA GLY A 48 3.53 -5.63 -0.59
C GLY A 48 2.11 -5.23 -1.04
N LYS A 49 1.47 -5.99 -1.93
CA LYS A 49 0.13 -5.70 -2.48
C LYS A 49 -1.03 -5.62 -1.46
N CYS A 50 -0.86 -6.21 -0.28
CA CYS A 50 -1.88 -6.24 0.79
C CYS A 50 -1.44 -5.45 2.03
N VAL A 51 -0.49 -4.53 1.89
CA VAL A 51 -0.04 -3.68 2.99
C VAL A 51 -1.15 -2.68 3.33
N THR A 52 -1.45 -2.54 4.61
CA THR A 52 -2.38 -1.52 5.10
C THR A 52 -1.62 -0.21 5.18
N GLY A 53 -2.05 0.82 4.44
CA GLY A 53 -1.47 2.16 4.50
C GLY A 53 -1.94 2.94 5.73
N ASP A 54 -1.38 4.14 5.93
CA ASP A 54 -1.71 5.02 7.06
C ASP A 54 -3.23 5.26 7.17
N THR A 55 -3.81 4.95 8.35
CA THR A 55 -5.18 5.34 8.74
C THR A 55 -5.23 6.80 9.16
#